data_AF-A0A421JAB6-F1
#
_entry.id   AF-A0A421JAB6-F1
#
_cell.length_a   1.000
_cell.length_b   1.000
_cell.length_c   1.000
_cell.angle_alpha   90.00
_cell.angle_beta   90.00
_cell.angle_gamma   90.00
#
_symmetry.space_group_name_H-M   'P 1'
#
loop_
_entity.id
_entity.type
_entity.pdbx_description
1 polymer ?
#
loop_
_entity_poly.entity_id
_entity_poly.type
_entity_poly.pdbx_seq_one_letter_code
_entity_poly.pdbx_strand_id
1 'polypeptide(L)'
;MSVGRSLTKSAIRDFLKKPTWSITSLLRNPAGVEAPKIDDVVVKKMLRISGLESTVSQEETAKIKKALETQMVFVNHLYDQGNINDSTNNDHFRLLPGDHRQQEPLTLQQIEESISGLKPSADKGETGNFTARNLQNSPFFVIKARQ
;
A
#
# COMPACT_ATOMS: atom_id res chain seq x y z
N MET A 1 -13.50 -13.30 17.95
CA MET A 1 -14.68 -12.54 17.49
C MET A 1 -15.81 -12.76 18.48
N SER A 2 -16.28 -11.72 19.17
CA SER A 2 -17.45 -11.84 20.05
C SER A 2 -18.71 -11.52 19.24
N VAL A 3 -19.54 -12.52 18.97
CA VAL A 3 -20.85 -12.29 18.35
C VAL A 3 -21.87 -12.07 19.47
N GLY A 4 -22.61 -10.96 19.40
CA GLY A 4 -23.67 -10.64 20.37
C GLY A 4 -24.93 -11.50 20.20
N ARG A 5 -25.84 -11.44 21.18
CA ARG A 5 -27.15 -12.13 21.11
C ARG A 5 -28.09 -11.46 20.09
N SER A 6 -29.08 -12.21 19.59
CA SER A 6 -30.13 -11.67 18.72
C SER A 6 -30.98 -10.61 19.44
N LEU A 7 -31.25 -9.48 18.79
CA LEU A 7 -31.89 -8.30 19.37
C LEU A 7 -33.25 -8.01 18.72
N THR A 8 -34.21 -7.57 19.54
CA THR A 8 -35.51 -7.05 19.08
C THR A 8 -35.41 -5.59 18.62
N LYS A 9 -36.38 -5.10 17.84
CA LYS A 9 -36.36 -3.73 17.27
C LYS A 9 -36.21 -2.62 18.33
N SER A 10 -36.82 -2.78 19.50
CA SER A 10 -36.67 -1.86 20.63
C SER A 10 -35.25 -1.90 21.20
N ALA A 11 -34.70 -3.09 21.41
CA ALA A 11 -33.34 -3.27 21.93
C ALA A 11 -32.25 -2.74 20.98
N ILE A 12 -32.48 -2.72 19.65
CA ILE A 12 -31.59 -2.08 18.68
C ILE A 12 -31.53 -0.57 18.91
N ARG A 13 -32.69 0.08 19.12
CA ARG A 13 -32.74 1.54 19.34
C ARG A 13 -32.00 1.92 20.62
N ASP A 14 -32.13 1.12 21.66
CA ASP A 14 -31.44 1.37 22.93
C ASP A 14 -29.93 1.09 22.82
N PHE A 15 -29.54 0.09 22.02
CA PHE A 15 -28.14 -0.16 21.71
C PHE A 15 -27.48 1.00 20.95
N LEU A 16 -28.16 1.56 19.94
CA LEU A 16 -27.66 2.70 19.16
C LEU A 16 -27.57 4.00 19.97
N LYS A 17 -28.37 4.13 21.04
CA LYS A 17 -28.33 5.29 21.96
C LYS A 17 -27.19 5.23 22.96
N LYS A 18 -26.44 4.12 23.04
CA LYS A 18 -25.31 4.01 23.97
C LYS A 18 -24.26 5.06 23.62
N PRO A 19 -23.70 5.79 24.60
CA PRO A 19 -22.62 6.72 24.37
C PRO A 19 -21.37 5.92 23.99
N THR A 20 -21.18 5.77 22.69
CA THR A 20 -20.01 5.13 22.08
C THR A 20 -19.30 6.17 21.26
N TRP A 21 -17.97 6.10 21.22
CA TRP A 21 -17.21 7.01 20.38
C TRP A 21 -17.54 6.78 18.91
N SER A 22 -17.75 7.86 18.17
CA SER A 22 -17.86 7.77 16.72
C SER A 22 -16.47 7.55 16.14
N ILE A 23 -16.40 6.80 15.04
CA ILE A 23 -15.13 6.66 14.30
C ILE A 23 -14.60 8.03 13.88
N THR A 24 -15.50 8.95 13.52
CA THR A 24 -15.17 10.34 13.18
C THR A 24 -14.65 11.15 14.37
N SER A 25 -14.99 10.82 15.61
CA SER A 25 -14.41 11.47 16.80
C SER A 25 -13.05 10.85 17.15
N LEU A 26 -12.87 9.56 16.88
CA LEU A 26 -11.61 8.85 17.12
C LEU A 26 -10.52 9.24 16.10
N LEU A 27 -10.90 9.45 14.84
CA LEU A 27 -10.00 9.85 13.75
C LEU A 27 -9.75 11.37 13.69
N ARG A 28 -10.37 12.18 14.56
CA ARG A 28 -10.06 13.61 14.63
C ARG A 28 -8.65 13.74 15.17
N ASN A 29 -7.81 14.39 14.37
CA ASN A 29 -6.44 14.78 14.69
C ASN A 29 -6.33 15.08 16.19
N PRO A 30 -5.55 14.34 16.99
CA PRO A 30 -5.36 14.67 18.39
C PRO A 30 -4.92 16.13 18.42
N ALA A 31 -5.61 16.96 19.19
CA ALA A 31 -5.26 18.36 19.33
C ALA A 31 -3.80 18.44 19.84
N GLY A 32 -2.83 18.57 18.93
CA GLY A 32 -1.40 18.52 19.27
C GLY A 32 -0.48 17.75 18.31
N VAL A 33 -0.98 16.93 17.37
CA VAL A 33 -0.09 16.33 16.34
C VAL A 33 0.11 17.36 15.23
N GLU A 34 1.28 18.00 15.24
CA GLU A 34 1.69 18.86 14.13
C GLU A 34 1.73 18.02 12.85
N ALA A 35 0.99 18.47 11.83
CA ALA A 35 1.09 17.85 10.51
C ALA A 35 2.56 17.92 10.07
N PRO A 36 3.13 16.81 9.56
CA PRO A 36 4.51 16.80 9.09
C PRO A 36 4.62 17.85 7.99
N LYS A 37 5.50 18.84 8.17
CA LYS A 37 5.70 19.89 7.15
C LYS A 37 6.42 19.28 5.97
N ILE A 38 5.77 19.26 4.82
CA ILE A 38 6.34 18.68 3.59
C ILE A 38 6.97 19.77 2.75
N ASP A 39 8.26 19.65 2.46
CA ASP A 39 8.95 20.62 1.60
C ASP A 39 8.61 20.41 0.11
N ASP A 40 8.63 21.50 -0.65
CA ASP A 40 8.36 21.48 -2.09
C ASP A 40 9.37 20.59 -2.86
N VAL A 41 10.60 20.47 -2.32
CA VAL A 41 11.63 19.56 -2.84
C VAL A 41 11.20 18.10 -2.74
N VAL A 42 10.49 17.73 -1.67
CA VAL A 42 9.98 16.37 -1.46
C VAL A 42 8.86 16.06 -2.45
N VAL A 43 7.95 17.03 -2.68
CA VAL A 43 6.88 16.88 -3.68
C VAL A 43 7.47 16.66 -5.08
N LYS A 44 8.44 17.47 -5.49
CA LYS A 44 9.14 17.31 -6.78
C LYS A 44 9.85 15.96 -6.89
N LYS A 45 10.48 15.50 -5.81
CA LYS A 45 11.14 14.19 -5.75
C LYS A 45 10.12 13.06 -5.90
N MET A 46 8.98 13.12 -5.21
CA MET A 46 7.91 12.13 -5.33
C MET A 46 7.35 12.06 -6.74
N LEU A 47 7.04 13.20 -7.36
CA LEU A 47 6.54 13.25 -8.74
C LEU A 47 7.53 12.58 -9.71
N ARG A 48 8.82 12.86 -9.55
CA ARG A 48 9.87 12.24 -10.37
C ARG A 48 9.93 10.71 -10.19
N ILE A 49 9.83 10.21 -8.95
CA ILE A 49 9.87 8.77 -8.67
C ILE A 49 8.62 8.07 -9.20
N SER A 50 7.45 8.72 -9.12
CA SER A 50 6.19 8.22 -9.66
C SER A 50 6.12 8.24 -11.19
N GLY A 51 7.17 8.70 -11.88
CA GLY A 51 7.18 8.85 -13.34
C GLY A 51 6.24 9.94 -13.84
N LEU A 52 5.82 10.87 -12.97
CA LEU A 52 4.96 12.00 -13.30
C LEU A 52 5.79 13.23 -13.67
N GLU A 53 5.14 14.19 -14.34
CA GLU A 53 5.78 15.46 -14.69
C GLU A 53 6.15 16.25 -13.43
N SER A 54 7.39 16.73 -13.39
CA SER A 54 7.94 17.49 -12.25
C SER A 54 7.71 19.01 -12.37
N THR A 55 7.22 19.47 -13.52
CA THR A 55 6.94 20.87 -13.85
C THR A 55 5.46 21.19 -13.59
N VAL A 56 5.01 20.99 -12.36
CA VAL A 56 3.68 21.40 -11.90
C VAL A 56 3.70 22.86 -11.47
N SER A 57 2.56 23.53 -11.62
CA SER A 57 2.38 24.89 -11.14
C SER A 57 2.53 24.98 -9.60
N GLN A 58 2.82 26.18 -9.09
CA GLN A 58 2.93 26.39 -7.64
C GLN A 58 1.61 26.11 -6.91
N GLU A 59 0.48 26.39 -7.57
CA GLU A 59 -0.86 26.10 -7.03
C GLU A 59 -1.11 24.58 -6.90
N GLU A 60 -0.75 23.80 -7.92
CA GLU A 60 -0.86 22.34 -7.88
C GLU A 60 0.09 21.73 -6.86
N THR A 61 1.30 22.28 -6.73
CA THR A 61 2.27 21.86 -5.71
C THR A 61 1.68 22.05 -4.31
N ALA A 62 1.01 23.18 -4.05
CA ALA A 62 0.35 23.43 -2.77
C ALA A 62 -0.84 22.48 -2.51
N LYS A 63 -1.61 22.13 -3.54
CA LYS A 63 -2.70 21.14 -3.44
C LYS A 63 -2.16 19.75 -3.10
N ILE A 64 -1.11 19.31 -3.81
CA ILE A 64 -0.47 18.02 -3.58
C ILE A 64 0.12 17.96 -2.17
N LYS A 65 0.80 19.04 -1.75
CA LYS A 65 1.35 19.17 -0.39
C LYS A 65 0.27 19.00 0.67
N LYS A 66 -0.83 19.75 0.58
CA LYS A 66 -1.95 19.66 1.53
C LYS A 66 -2.59 18.27 1.56
N ALA A 67 -2.73 17.64 0.38
CA ALA A 67 -3.26 16.28 0.28
C ALA A 67 -2.33 15.27 0.97
N LEU A 68 -1.03 15.38 0.73
CA LEU A 68 -0.03 14.48 1.29
C LEU A 68 0.11 14.67 2.82
N GLU A 69 0.07 15.90 3.32
CA GLU A 69 0.03 16.21 4.76
C GLU A 69 -1.18 15.54 5.42
N THR A 70 -2.36 15.63 4.79
CA THR A 70 -3.59 15.01 5.31
C THR A 70 -3.48 13.48 5.33
N GLN A 71 -2.94 12.90 4.27
CA GLN A 71 -2.71 11.45 4.18
C GLN A 71 -1.70 10.98 5.23
N MET A 72 -0.62 11.74 5.45
CA MET A 72 0.39 11.41 6.45
C MET A 72 -0.14 11.51 7.88
N VAL A 73 -0.93 12.53 8.21
CA VAL A 73 -1.57 12.63 9.53
C VAL A 73 -2.45 11.40 9.79
N PHE A 74 -3.23 10.98 8.78
CA PHE A 74 -4.07 9.79 8.90
C PHE A 74 -3.25 8.51 9.07
N VAL A 75 -2.17 8.34 8.30
CA VAL A 75 -1.29 7.16 8.41
C VAL A 75 -0.51 7.16 9.72
N ASN A 76 -0.06 8.32 10.21
CA ASN A 76 0.67 8.44 11.47
C ASN A 76 -0.15 7.99 12.68
N HIS A 77 -1.48 8.16 12.65
CA HIS A 77 -2.38 7.61 13.67
C HIS A 77 -2.27 6.07 13.80
N LEU A 78 -1.80 5.36 12.77
CA LEU A 78 -1.56 3.91 12.86
C LEU A 78 -0.34 3.56 13.71
N TYR A 79 0.61 4.49 13.86
CA TYR A 79 1.88 4.27 14.57
C TYR A 79 1.85 4.75 16.04
N ASP A 80 0.95 5.64 16.41
CA ASP A 80 0.82 6.16 17.79
C ASP A 80 0.27 5.12 18.80
N GLN A 81 -0.29 4.00 18.32
CA GLN A 81 -0.82 2.94 19.18
C GLN A 81 0.28 1.95 19.63
N GLY A 82 1.25 2.45 20.39
CA GLY A 82 1.94 1.73 21.47
C GLY A 82 2.38 0.28 21.26
N ASN A 83 3.06 -0.08 20.17
CA ASN A 83 3.88 -1.30 20.06
C ASN A 83 4.83 -1.24 18.85
N ILE A 84 5.98 -0.61 19.01
CA ILE A 84 7.14 -0.89 18.15
C ILE A 84 8.34 -1.00 19.09
N ASN A 85 8.53 -2.19 19.66
CA ASN A 85 9.79 -2.53 20.29
C ASN A 85 10.89 -2.58 19.23
N ASP A 86 12.05 -2.09 19.63
CA ASP A 86 13.25 -1.86 18.86
C ASP A 86 13.72 -3.00 17.95
N SER A 87 14.46 -2.59 16.91
CA SER A 87 15.51 -3.33 16.21
C SER A 87 15.12 -4.34 15.13
N THR A 88 14.59 -3.88 14.00
CA THR A 88 15.08 -4.27 12.66
C THR A 88 14.37 -3.46 11.57
N ASN A 89 15.11 -2.65 10.83
CA ASN A 89 14.62 -1.80 9.73
C ASN A 89 14.12 -2.57 8.48
N ASN A 90 13.83 -3.88 8.60
CA ASN A 90 13.47 -4.73 7.45
C ASN A 90 11.96 -4.99 7.30
N ASP A 91 11.13 -4.47 8.21
CA ASP A 91 9.71 -4.85 8.32
C ASP A 91 8.74 -3.73 7.90
N HIS A 92 9.19 -2.77 7.08
CA HIS A 92 8.32 -1.70 6.56
C HIS A 92 7.43 -2.18 5.40
N PHE A 93 6.85 -3.37 5.53
CA PHE A 93 5.79 -3.93 4.69
C PHE A 93 4.68 -4.48 5.58
N ARG A 94 3.52 -3.80 5.56
CA ARG A 94 2.21 -4.24 6.09
C ARG A 94 2.24 -5.13 7.34
N LEU A 95 2.10 -4.50 8.50
CA LEU A 95 1.73 -5.14 9.77
C LEU A 95 0.25 -5.61 9.76
N LEU A 96 -0.11 -6.51 8.85
CA LEU A 96 -1.20 -7.44 9.12
C LEU A 96 -0.56 -8.67 9.76
N PRO A 97 -0.91 -9.04 11.01
CA PRO A 97 -0.45 -10.28 11.65
C PRO A 97 -0.77 -11.57 10.86
N GLY A 98 -1.51 -11.46 9.75
CA GLY A 98 -1.81 -12.55 8.82
C GLY A 98 -1.04 -12.54 7.49
N ASP A 99 -0.26 -11.50 7.17
CA ASP A 99 0.53 -11.43 5.93
C ASP A 99 1.87 -12.18 6.05
N HIS A 100 2.39 -12.34 7.27
CA HIS A 100 3.48 -13.28 7.54
C HIS A 100 2.93 -14.69 7.74
N ARG A 101 2.34 -15.27 6.69
CA ARG A 101 2.25 -16.73 6.62
C ARG A 101 3.68 -17.22 6.57
N GLN A 102 4.16 -17.81 7.67
CA GLN A 102 5.38 -18.58 7.66
C GLN A 102 5.21 -19.62 6.55
N GLN A 103 5.82 -19.37 5.39
CA GLN A 103 5.82 -20.33 4.32
C GLN A 103 6.59 -21.53 4.85
N GLU A 104 6.06 -22.73 4.64
CA GLU A 104 6.79 -23.94 5.01
C GLU A 104 8.16 -23.89 4.33
N PRO A 105 9.25 -24.16 5.07
CA PRO A 105 10.60 -24.06 4.52
C PRO A 105 10.74 -25.04 3.36
N LEU A 106 11.18 -24.53 2.22
CA LEU A 106 11.38 -25.34 1.02
C LEU A 106 12.50 -26.35 1.27
N THR A 107 12.18 -27.63 1.21
CA THR A 107 13.14 -28.73 1.39
C THR A 107 13.98 -28.94 0.12
N LEU A 108 15.17 -29.53 0.27
CA LEU A 108 16.04 -29.85 -0.87
C LEU A 108 15.33 -30.74 -1.91
N GLN A 109 14.58 -31.74 -1.44
CA GLN A 109 13.82 -32.63 -2.31
C GLN A 109 12.77 -31.86 -3.13
N GLN A 110 12.04 -30.92 -2.52
CA GLN A 110 11.07 -30.09 -3.24
C GLN A 110 11.74 -29.18 -4.29
N ILE A 111 12.97 -28.73 -4.04
CA ILE A 111 13.75 -27.95 -5.02
C ILE A 111 14.12 -28.84 -6.22
N GLU A 112 14.66 -30.03 -5.95
CA GLU A 112 15.06 -30.97 -7.00
C GLU A 112 13.86 -31.41 -7.86
N GLU A 113 12.73 -31.71 -7.21
CA GLU A 113 11.47 -32.01 -7.89
C GLU A 113 11.00 -30.82 -8.74
N SER A 114 11.04 -29.60 -8.19
CA SER A 114 10.65 -28.38 -8.92
C SER A 114 11.51 -28.14 -10.17
N ILE A 115 12.83 -28.29 -10.05
CA ILE A 115 13.78 -28.14 -11.18
C ILE A 115 13.49 -29.19 -12.25
N SER A 116 13.32 -30.45 -11.85
CA SER A 116 13.02 -31.54 -12.79
C SER A 116 11.68 -31.38 -13.48
N GLY A 117 10.72 -30.72 -12.82
CA GLY A 117 9.38 -30.43 -13.33
C GLY A 117 9.26 -29.18 -14.19
N LEU A 118 10.33 -28.36 -14.33
CA LEU A 118 10.29 -27.14 -15.14
C LEU A 118 10.03 -27.49 -16.61
N LYS A 119 8.90 -27.03 -17.12
CA LYS A 119 8.52 -27.15 -18.52
C LYS A 119 8.04 -25.79 -19.01
N PRO A 120 8.47 -25.34 -20.20
CA PRO A 120 8.00 -24.08 -20.76
C PRO A 120 6.48 -24.07 -20.90
N SER A 121 5.84 -23.00 -20.42
CA SER A 121 4.37 -22.85 -20.42
C SER A 121 3.91 -21.94 -21.56
N ALA A 122 3.07 -22.47 -22.46
CA ALA A 122 2.45 -21.69 -23.53
C ALA A 122 1.51 -20.59 -23.00
N ASP A 123 0.77 -20.88 -21.91
CA ASP A 123 -0.17 -19.92 -21.29
C ASP A 123 0.55 -18.72 -20.66
N LYS A 124 1.82 -18.88 -20.28
CA LYS A 124 2.69 -17.79 -19.80
C LYS A 124 3.45 -17.10 -20.92
N GLY A 125 3.28 -17.54 -22.17
CA GLY A 125 4.01 -17.01 -23.32
C GLY A 125 5.50 -17.38 -23.34
N GLU A 126 5.92 -18.42 -22.60
CA GLU A 126 7.30 -18.94 -22.63
C GLU A 126 7.55 -19.77 -23.91
N THR A 127 6.49 -20.28 -24.54
CA THR A 127 6.51 -20.94 -25.84
C THR A 127 5.36 -20.48 -26.73
N GLY A 128 5.48 -20.69 -28.04
CA GLY A 128 4.46 -20.34 -29.03
C GLY A 128 4.84 -19.12 -29.89
N ASN A 129 3.85 -18.58 -30.61
CA ASN A 129 4.04 -17.49 -31.58
C ASN A 129 3.90 -16.09 -30.98
N PHE A 130 3.62 -15.99 -29.68
CA PHE A 130 3.66 -14.71 -28.98
C PHE A 130 5.12 -14.33 -28.76
N THR A 131 5.51 -13.20 -29.34
CA THR A 131 6.73 -12.49 -28.94
C THR A 131 6.34 -11.08 -28.53
N ALA A 132 7.08 -10.46 -27.62
CA ALA A 132 6.86 -9.05 -27.26
C ALA A 132 6.89 -8.11 -28.49
N ARG A 133 7.49 -8.56 -29.60
CA ARG A 133 7.44 -7.90 -30.91
C ARG A 133 6.04 -7.83 -31.50
N ASN A 134 5.13 -8.75 -31.20
CA ASN A 134 3.75 -8.70 -31.72
C ASN A 134 2.97 -7.50 -31.15
N LEU A 135 3.47 -6.87 -30.09
CA LEU A 135 2.90 -5.67 -29.49
C LEU A 135 3.43 -4.37 -30.12
N GLN A 136 4.44 -4.44 -31.01
CA GLN A 136 5.08 -3.28 -31.63
C GLN A 136 5.41 -3.53 -33.10
N ASN A 137 5.36 -2.48 -33.93
CA ASN A 137 5.81 -2.58 -35.33
C ASN A 137 7.35 -2.65 -35.48
N SER A 138 8.09 -2.81 -34.37
CA SER A 138 9.55 -2.76 -34.30
C SER A 138 10.10 -3.93 -33.47
N PRO A 139 11.27 -4.50 -33.85
CA PRO A 139 11.93 -5.55 -33.08
C PRO A 139 12.58 -5.06 -31.78
N PHE A 140 12.67 -3.74 -31.58
CA PHE A 140 13.28 -3.10 -30.42
C PHE A 140 12.30 -2.15 -29.72
N PHE A 141 12.36 -2.11 -28.39
CA PHE A 141 11.76 -1.04 -27.60
C PHE A 141 12.51 0.26 -27.85
N VAL A 142 11.81 1.29 -28.31
CA VAL A 142 12.39 2.61 -28.57
C VAL A 142 11.86 3.59 -27.52
N ILE A 143 12.78 4.25 -26.83
CA ILE A 143 12.48 5.34 -25.91
C ILE A 143 12.94 6.63 -26.57
N LYS A 144 12.05 7.62 -26.69
CA LYS A 144 12.46 8.95 -27.15
C LYS A 144 13.30 9.61 -26.06
N ALA A 145 14.46 10.13 -26.42
CA ALA A 145 15.24 10.95 -25.51
C ALA A 145 14.40 12.16 -25.06
N ARG A 146 14.42 12.44 -23.76
CA ARG A 146 13.76 13.61 -23.18
C ARG A 146 14.51 14.84 -23.69
N GLN A 147 13.88 15.62 -24.58
CA GLN A 147 14.35 16.95 -24.98
C GLN A 147 14.11 17.95 -23.85
#